data_AF-A0AA43FBK9-F1
#
_entry.id   AF-A0AA43FBK9-F1
#
_cell.length_a   1.000
_cell.length_b   1.000
_cell.length_c   1.000
_cell.angle_alpha   90.00
_cell.angle_beta   90.00
_cell.angle_gamma   90.00
#
_symmetry.space_group_name_H-M   'P 1'
#
loop_
_entity.id
_entity.type
_entity.pdbx_description
1 polymer ?
#
loop_
_entity_poly.entity_id
_entity_poly.type
_entity_poly.pdbx_seq_one_letter_code
_entity_poly.pdbx_strand_id
1 'polypeptide(L)'
;MPSNALVVALHTPGHLRFPSARALAERFDEIGGYVETFPTGHLVFYRPDGRRFLATDPVGHPLHECEWGSTEEGTATLTRARVRLDWDRWVGIKPCGLVHETKLNLAARPNWQRITPDDLRAMAAGALRVPMEEVRWFYRDEDFSIDPQGTAIIRQRKDALYILDDGGFDQARFMSCMGAMHWGQIDFLPVVELFKSLLPGTGSAVFELIRGLYDDQNKDQTASRPLRYRGIPTYPSEAAFRLFSNFFTPQGLAGGNPLADFMNPSKSHVMTWLPALDPPVRYVADGQGLCVTVQGGVIQKATLEHDTAGFSYIHPGDRRVLPLDRSLRVEGSRLILRDREKRIAVSLPVGIELRPSSAPEYPLSSADWRTVFVQGVPEIRPAEAFEAVPLYPENDEEIGELAAQPFVADYLDDLGEQDREIGRLRSQAERVLIDNGDAAIATCILFDRPRDYTVHVRHAAFAQRQAQQLWTQCAAVKRWDWLHRIRMVAAVDEPRTGEHQYDLGYCWLPYDSFGSPASLLSAMARLRERVRPNGHVFVVGPAELGQALAGQQWELCWDQSVATLPTFRMHKTILPKARVKSGLTLFHVRRG
;
A
#
# COMPACT_ATOMS: atom_id res chain seq x y z
N MET A 1 -5.97 40.36 -7.37
CA MET A 1 -7.00 39.83 -6.46
C MET A 1 -6.99 38.32 -6.62
N PRO A 2 -6.93 37.51 -5.56
CA PRO A 2 -7.10 36.08 -5.75
C PRO A 2 -8.51 35.87 -6.30
N SER A 3 -8.61 35.08 -7.37
CA SER A 3 -9.87 34.47 -7.80
C SER A 3 -10.61 33.95 -6.58
N ASN A 4 -11.92 34.21 -6.48
CA ASN A 4 -12.74 33.76 -5.36
C ASN A 4 -12.51 32.25 -5.14
N ALA A 5 -11.83 31.85 -4.05
CA ALA A 5 -11.45 30.45 -3.81
C ALA A 5 -12.65 29.50 -3.80
N LEU A 6 -13.84 30.02 -3.43
CA LEU A 6 -15.10 29.29 -3.56
C LEU A 6 -15.45 28.98 -5.02
N VAL A 7 -15.28 29.96 -5.92
CA VAL A 7 -15.52 29.77 -7.36
C VAL A 7 -14.51 28.79 -7.95
N VAL A 8 -13.25 28.88 -7.53
CA VAL A 8 -12.21 27.91 -7.94
C VAL A 8 -12.59 26.51 -7.49
N ALA A 9 -12.99 26.33 -6.23
CA ALA A 9 -13.37 25.04 -5.67
C ALA A 9 -14.56 24.41 -6.39
N LEU A 10 -15.62 25.18 -6.64
CA LEU A 10 -16.92 24.67 -7.12
C LEU A 10 -17.04 24.58 -8.65
N HIS A 11 -16.33 25.44 -9.40
CA HIS A 11 -16.58 25.61 -10.83
C HIS A 11 -15.37 25.31 -11.73
N THR A 12 -14.19 25.03 -11.16
CA THR A 12 -13.05 24.60 -11.99
C THR A 12 -13.31 23.19 -12.55
N PRO A 13 -13.18 22.97 -13.86
CA PRO A 13 -13.36 21.66 -14.46
C PRO A 13 -12.48 20.59 -13.80
N GLY A 14 -13.07 19.45 -13.45
CA GLY A 14 -12.36 18.32 -12.83
C GLY A 14 -12.30 18.34 -11.29
N HIS A 15 -12.52 19.50 -10.65
CA HIS A 15 -12.53 19.58 -9.18
C HIS A 15 -13.67 18.76 -8.55
N LEU A 16 -14.84 18.79 -9.17
CA LEU A 16 -15.99 17.97 -8.80
C LEU A 16 -16.25 16.93 -9.87
N ARG A 17 -16.28 15.65 -9.49
CA ARG A 17 -16.53 14.53 -10.42
C ARG A 17 -17.88 13.89 -10.15
N PHE A 18 -18.35 13.88 -8.91
CA PHE A 18 -19.62 13.26 -8.58
C PHE A 18 -20.79 14.09 -9.15
N PRO A 19 -21.75 13.45 -9.85
CA PRO A 19 -22.90 14.16 -10.40
C PRO A 19 -23.69 14.93 -9.33
N SER A 20 -23.87 14.34 -8.14
CA SER A 20 -24.56 14.97 -7.01
C SER A 20 -23.83 16.22 -6.51
N ALA A 21 -22.50 16.18 -6.39
CA ALA A 21 -21.69 17.31 -5.97
C ALA A 21 -21.71 18.45 -6.99
N ARG A 22 -21.69 18.14 -8.30
CA ARG A 22 -21.83 19.15 -9.36
C ARG A 22 -23.20 19.83 -9.34
N ALA A 23 -24.28 19.04 -9.21
CA ALA A 23 -25.63 19.59 -9.09
C ALA A 23 -25.79 20.46 -7.83
N LEU A 24 -25.15 20.06 -6.72
CA LEU A 24 -25.10 20.86 -5.49
C LEU A 24 -24.33 22.17 -5.71
N ALA A 25 -23.18 22.13 -6.40
CA ALA A 25 -22.35 23.30 -6.67
C ALA A 25 -23.04 24.35 -7.56
N GLU A 26 -23.85 23.93 -8.53
CA GLU A 26 -24.61 24.84 -9.41
C GLU A 26 -25.65 25.68 -8.65
N ARG A 27 -26.17 25.15 -7.54
CA ARG A 27 -27.27 25.75 -6.77
C ARG A 27 -26.91 25.92 -5.29
N PHE A 28 -25.62 26.02 -4.99
CA PHE A 28 -25.07 25.88 -3.64
C PHE A 28 -25.72 26.80 -2.61
N ASP A 29 -25.83 28.09 -2.95
CA ASP A 29 -26.47 29.09 -2.08
C ASP A 29 -28.00 28.91 -2.03
N GLU A 30 -28.64 28.53 -3.14
CA GLU A 30 -30.11 28.41 -3.22
C GLU A 30 -30.67 27.30 -2.33
N ILE A 31 -29.92 26.21 -2.19
CA ILE A 31 -30.35 25.03 -1.43
C ILE A 31 -29.87 25.06 0.02
N GLY A 32 -29.17 26.11 0.44
CA GLY A 32 -28.68 26.28 1.81
C GLY A 32 -27.39 25.52 2.12
N GLY A 33 -26.53 25.30 1.11
CA GLY A 33 -25.16 24.88 1.35
C GLY A 33 -24.38 25.97 2.08
N TYR A 34 -23.37 25.58 2.85
CA TYR A 34 -22.52 26.53 3.57
C TYR A 34 -21.06 26.09 3.61
N VAL A 35 -20.17 27.05 3.85
CA VAL A 35 -18.71 26.83 3.88
C VAL A 35 -18.18 27.25 5.23
N GLU A 36 -17.34 26.42 5.82
CA GLU A 36 -16.51 26.79 6.96
C GLU A 36 -15.07 27.02 6.51
N THR A 37 -14.46 28.08 7.02
CA THR A 37 -13.03 28.37 6.83
C THR A 37 -12.28 28.02 8.11
N PHE A 38 -11.32 27.12 8.02
CA PHE A 38 -10.52 26.69 9.15
C PHE A 38 -9.41 27.71 9.44
N PRO A 39 -8.82 27.71 10.65
CA PRO A 39 -7.70 28.62 10.99
C PRO A 39 -6.51 28.52 10.02
N THR A 40 -6.34 27.38 9.35
CA THR A 40 -5.35 27.13 8.31
C THR A 40 -5.73 27.69 6.93
N GLY A 41 -6.83 28.43 6.84
CA GLY A 41 -7.40 28.97 5.60
C GLY A 41 -8.12 27.94 4.72
N HIS A 42 -8.09 26.65 5.09
CA HIS A 42 -8.73 25.60 4.33
C HIS A 42 -10.25 25.75 4.36
N LEU A 43 -10.91 25.35 3.26
CA LEU A 43 -12.35 25.48 3.10
C LEU A 43 -13.00 24.11 3.16
N VAL A 44 -14.08 23.97 3.94
CA VAL A 44 -14.92 22.77 3.97
C VAL A 44 -16.33 23.14 3.58
N PHE A 45 -16.86 22.48 2.56
CA PHE A 45 -18.16 22.74 1.99
C PHE A 45 -19.15 21.67 2.45
N TYR A 46 -20.28 22.13 2.95
CA TYR A 46 -21.31 21.31 3.57
C TYR A 46 -22.61 21.37 2.78
N ARG A 47 -23.29 20.22 2.72
CA ARG A 47 -24.69 20.09 2.32
C ARG A 47 -25.60 20.71 3.39
N PRO A 48 -26.87 21.00 3.07
CA PRO A 48 -27.84 21.54 4.03
C PRO A 48 -28.08 20.64 5.25
N ASP A 49 -27.87 19.33 5.09
CA ASP A 49 -27.95 18.34 6.18
C ASP A 49 -26.67 18.25 7.04
N GLY A 50 -25.72 19.17 6.85
CA GLY A 50 -24.47 19.25 7.60
C GLY A 50 -23.41 18.22 7.19
N ARG A 51 -23.62 17.46 6.11
CA ARG A 51 -22.61 16.52 5.61
C ARG A 51 -21.62 17.24 4.68
N ARG A 52 -20.31 17.16 4.98
CA ARG A 52 -19.27 17.67 4.08
C ARG A 52 -19.30 16.94 2.75
N PHE A 53 -19.16 17.65 1.64
CA PHE A 53 -19.04 17.02 0.31
C PHE A 53 -17.75 17.41 -0.41
N LEU A 54 -17.06 18.46 0.03
CA LEU A 54 -15.79 18.91 -0.53
C LEU A 54 -14.93 19.52 0.58
N ALA A 55 -13.63 19.25 0.55
CA ALA A 55 -12.64 20.02 1.29
C ALA A 55 -11.51 20.46 0.36
N THR A 56 -11.02 21.68 0.53
CA THR A 56 -9.98 22.26 -0.31
C THR A 56 -8.87 22.89 0.51
N ASP A 57 -7.73 23.10 -0.15
CA ASP A 57 -6.74 24.05 0.33
C ASP A 57 -7.29 25.50 0.28
N PRO A 58 -6.56 26.51 0.80
CA PRO A 58 -7.04 27.89 0.84
C PRO A 58 -7.26 28.56 -0.53
N VAL A 59 -6.74 27.99 -1.61
CA VAL A 59 -6.87 28.53 -2.97
C VAL A 59 -8.03 27.87 -3.73
N GLY A 60 -8.59 26.79 -3.19
CA GLY A 60 -9.72 26.07 -3.77
C GLY A 60 -9.33 24.78 -4.50
N HIS A 61 -8.09 24.30 -4.35
CA HIS A 61 -7.71 22.99 -4.89
C HIS A 61 -8.28 21.87 -4.01
N PRO A 62 -8.98 20.88 -4.58
CA PRO A 62 -9.65 19.86 -3.81
C PRO A 62 -8.66 18.88 -3.18
N LEU A 63 -8.89 18.59 -1.89
CA LEU A 63 -8.18 17.57 -1.12
C LEU A 63 -8.99 16.27 -1.08
N HIS A 64 -10.32 16.37 -0.93
CA HIS A 64 -11.24 15.26 -1.05
C HIS A 64 -12.65 15.71 -1.45
N GLU A 65 -13.41 14.79 -2.05
CA GLU A 65 -14.81 14.92 -2.43
C GLU A 65 -15.60 13.72 -1.89
N CYS A 66 -16.81 13.95 -1.36
CA CYS A 66 -17.69 12.93 -0.80
C CYS A 66 -19.06 12.97 -1.48
N GLU A 67 -19.56 11.82 -1.90
CA GLU A 67 -20.94 11.64 -2.33
C GLU A 67 -21.73 10.91 -1.26
N TRP A 68 -22.85 11.50 -0.88
CA TRP A 68 -23.76 10.99 0.14
C TRP A 68 -25.10 10.62 -0.48
N GLY A 69 -25.61 9.46 -0.10
CA GLY A 69 -26.97 9.03 -0.35
C GLY A 69 -27.80 9.03 0.94
N SER A 70 -28.98 8.42 0.87
CA SER A 70 -29.86 8.21 2.01
C SER A 70 -30.35 6.76 2.02
N THR A 71 -30.48 6.16 3.21
CA THR A 71 -31.18 4.88 3.38
C THR A 71 -32.69 5.04 3.18
N GLU A 72 -33.43 3.93 3.13
CA GLU A 72 -34.91 3.94 3.13
C GLU A 72 -35.49 4.69 4.33
N GLU A 73 -34.78 4.68 5.47
CA GLU A 73 -35.14 5.40 6.70
C GLU A 73 -34.73 6.89 6.67
N GLY A 74 -34.16 7.37 5.57
CA GLY A 74 -33.72 8.75 5.39
C GLY A 74 -32.35 9.08 6.02
N THR A 75 -31.66 8.09 6.60
CA THR A 75 -30.34 8.29 7.21
C THR A 75 -29.28 8.50 6.12
N ALA A 76 -28.52 9.60 6.21
CA ALA A 76 -27.46 9.89 5.27
C ALA A 76 -26.32 8.85 5.34
N THR A 77 -25.90 8.32 4.20
CA THR A 77 -24.83 7.32 4.08
C THR A 77 -23.80 7.74 3.05
N LEU A 78 -22.52 7.56 3.36
CA LEU A 78 -21.47 7.81 2.37
C LEU A 78 -21.58 6.73 1.29
N THR A 79 -21.79 7.13 0.04
CA THR A 79 -21.91 6.21 -1.10
C THR A 79 -20.54 5.97 -1.73
N ARG A 80 -19.72 7.02 -1.82
CA ARG A 80 -18.32 6.96 -2.24
C ARG A 80 -17.62 8.26 -1.88
N ALA A 81 -16.30 8.20 -1.81
CA ALA A 81 -15.45 9.37 -1.69
C ALA A 81 -14.26 9.25 -2.64
N ARG A 82 -13.57 10.36 -2.89
CA ARG A 82 -12.24 10.35 -3.51
C ARG A 82 -11.33 11.32 -2.79
N VAL A 83 -10.07 10.94 -2.63
CA VAL A 83 -9.02 11.74 -2.00
C VAL A 83 -7.91 12.00 -3.02
N ARG A 84 -7.43 13.24 -3.08
CA ARG A 84 -6.31 13.63 -3.93
C ARG A 84 -5.00 13.30 -3.22
N LEU A 85 -4.03 12.71 -3.92
CA LEU A 85 -2.70 12.44 -3.40
C LEU A 85 -1.77 13.66 -3.63
N ASP A 86 -0.61 13.65 -2.99
CA ASP A 86 0.33 14.79 -3.02
C ASP A 86 1.01 15.00 -4.38
N TRP A 87 0.78 14.09 -5.33
CA TRP A 87 1.33 14.07 -6.69
C TRP A 87 0.19 13.96 -7.72
N ASP A 88 -0.96 14.57 -7.41
CA ASP A 88 -2.13 14.74 -8.29
C ASP A 88 -2.90 13.47 -8.73
N ARG A 89 -2.55 12.30 -8.22
CA ARG A 89 -3.38 11.10 -8.42
C ARG A 89 -4.60 11.09 -7.49
N TRP A 90 -5.72 10.56 -7.97
CA TRP A 90 -6.93 10.34 -7.17
C TRP A 90 -7.05 8.90 -6.71
N VAL A 91 -7.44 8.72 -5.45
CA VAL A 91 -7.82 7.43 -4.87
C VAL A 91 -9.29 7.49 -4.46
N GLY A 92 -10.08 6.54 -4.95
CA GLY A 92 -11.49 6.38 -4.61
C GLY A 92 -11.67 5.46 -3.40
N ILE A 93 -12.70 5.73 -2.62
CA ILE A 93 -13.17 4.89 -1.52
C ILE A 93 -14.62 4.53 -1.80
N LYS A 94 -14.93 3.24 -1.79
CA LYS A 94 -16.30 2.72 -1.89
C LYS A 94 -16.65 2.01 -0.59
N PRO A 95 -17.48 2.63 0.27
CA PRO A 95 -18.04 1.98 1.45
C PRO A 95 -18.71 0.66 1.08
N CYS A 96 -18.41 -0.41 1.82
CA CYS A 96 -18.89 -1.77 1.51
C CYS A 96 -18.64 -2.19 0.04
N GLY A 97 -17.57 -1.68 -0.59
CA GLY A 97 -17.24 -1.95 -1.99
C GLY A 97 -16.91 -3.42 -2.26
N LEU A 98 -16.45 -4.14 -1.24
CA LEU A 98 -16.28 -5.59 -1.26
C LEU A 98 -17.27 -6.25 -0.30
N VAL A 99 -18.04 -7.20 -0.82
CA VAL A 99 -18.90 -8.09 -0.04
C VAL A 99 -18.55 -9.53 -0.39
N HIS A 100 -17.99 -10.26 0.57
CA HIS A 100 -17.65 -11.66 0.41
C HIS A 100 -18.68 -12.54 1.10
N GLU A 101 -19.28 -13.47 0.36
CA GLU A 101 -20.23 -14.43 0.90
C GLU A 101 -19.56 -15.78 1.14
N THR A 102 -19.58 -16.24 2.39
CA THR A 102 -19.20 -17.60 2.78
C THR A 102 -20.46 -18.41 3.01
N LYS A 103 -20.57 -19.59 2.36
CA LYS A 103 -21.68 -20.53 2.55
C LYS A 103 -21.23 -21.71 3.40
N LEU A 104 -21.96 -22.00 4.46
CA LEU A 104 -21.72 -23.12 5.37
C LEU A 104 -22.93 -24.04 5.38
N ASN A 105 -22.72 -25.32 5.13
CA ASN A 105 -23.76 -26.33 5.32
C ASN A 105 -23.83 -26.73 6.80
N LEU A 106 -24.87 -26.28 7.49
CA LEU A 106 -25.15 -26.61 8.88
C LEU A 106 -26.00 -27.88 9.02
N ALA A 107 -26.64 -28.37 7.96
CA ALA A 107 -27.58 -29.49 8.03
C ALA A 107 -26.97 -30.79 8.58
N ALA A 108 -25.64 -30.94 8.46
CA ALA A 108 -24.89 -32.06 9.02
C ALA A 108 -24.64 -31.94 10.55
N ARG A 109 -24.95 -30.82 11.19
CA ARG A 109 -24.76 -30.61 12.62
C ARG A 109 -26.00 -31.00 13.43
N PRO A 110 -25.86 -31.69 14.58
CA PRO A 110 -26.97 -31.92 15.49
C PRO A 110 -27.61 -30.60 15.93
N ASN A 111 -28.95 -30.54 15.96
CA ASN A 111 -29.73 -29.37 16.38
C ASN A 111 -29.43 -28.08 15.58
N TRP A 112 -29.02 -28.19 14.31
CA TRP A 112 -28.68 -27.02 13.49
C TRP A 112 -29.82 -26.01 13.37
N GLN A 113 -31.08 -26.45 13.48
CA GLN A 113 -32.25 -25.56 13.44
C GLN A 113 -32.29 -24.57 14.62
N ARG A 114 -31.48 -24.79 15.66
CA ARG A 114 -31.36 -23.88 16.82
C ARG A 114 -30.14 -22.97 16.74
N ILE A 115 -29.30 -23.11 15.71
CA ILE A 115 -28.11 -22.27 15.53
C ILE A 115 -28.56 -20.84 15.23
N THR A 116 -28.03 -19.90 15.98
CA THR A 116 -28.25 -18.45 15.83
C THR A 116 -27.05 -17.79 15.14
N PRO A 117 -27.20 -16.54 14.63
CA PRO A 117 -26.06 -15.74 14.19
C PRO A 117 -24.95 -15.63 15.26
N ASP A 118 -25.30 -15.53 16.53
CA ASP A 118 -24.33 -15.44 17.63
C ASP A 118 -23.55 -16.75 17.83
N ASP A 119 -24.16 -17.91 17.60
CA ASP A 119 -23.44 -19.18 17.59
C ASP A 119 -22.40 -19.22 16.46
N LEU A 120 -22.75 -18.71 15.27
CA LEU A 120 -21.82 -18.59 14.14
C LEU A 120 -20.67 -17.62 14.43
N ARG A 121 -20.96 -16.48 15.07
CA ARG A 121 -19.93 -15.54 15.54
C ARG A 121 -19.01 -16.17 16.59
N ALA A 122 -19.55 -16.93 17.53
CA ALA A 122 -18.75 -17.62 18.55
C ALA A 122 -17.81 -18.65 17.92
N MET A 123 -18.27 -19.37 16.89
CA MET A 123 -17.42 -20.27 16.10
C MET A 123 -16.32 -19.49 15.36
N ALA A 124 -16.65 -18.36 14.73
CA ALA A 124 -15.67 -17.51 14.05
C ALA A 124 -14.64 -16.94 15.04
N ALA A 125 -15.07 -16.46 16.20
CA ALA A 125 -14.21 -15.97 17.28
C ALA A 125 -13.21 -17.05 17.74
N GLY A 126 -13.69 -18.29 17.92
CA GLY A 126 -12.84 -19.43 18.24
C GLY A 126 -11.84 -19.79 17.14
N ALA A 127 -12.28 -19.79 15.88
CA ALA A 127 -11.43 -20.11 14.72
C ALA A 127 -10.35 -19.05 14.49
N LEU A 128 -10.71 -17.78 14.61
CA LEU A 128 -9.83 -16.62 14.36
C LEU A 128 -9.02 -16.23 15.59
N ARG A 129 -9.30 -16.83 16.76
CA ARG A 129 -8.67 -16.53 18.06
C ARG A 129 -8.76 -15.05 18.43
N VAL A 130 -9.92 -14.45 18.14
CA VAL A 130 -10.24 -13.05 18.49
C VAL A 130 -11.39 -13.01 19.49
N PRO A 131 -11.51 -11.95 20.31
CA PRO A 131 -12.66 -11.80 21.20
C PRO A 131 -13.99 -11.78 20.43
N MET A 132 -15.03 -12.39 21.01
CA MET A 132 -16.37 -12.40 20.45
C MET A 132 -16.91 -10.99 20.15
N GLU A 133 -16.59 -10.02 21.00
CA GLU A 133 -16.98 -8.61 20.82
C GLU A 133 -16.38 -7.98 19.55
N GLU A 134 -15.17 -8.38 19.15
CA GLU A 134 -14.59 -7.93 17.88
C GLU A 134 -15.32 -8.55 16.70
N VAL A 135 -15.73 -9.82 16.79
CA VAL A 135 -16.52 -10.47 15.73
C VAL A 135 -17.89 -9.83 15.60
N ARG A 136 -18.59 -9.56 16.72
CA ARG A 136 -19.87 -8.84 16.72
C ARG A 136 -19.75 -7.44 16.12
N TRP A 137 -18.62 -6.78 16.32
CA TRP A 137 -18.37 -5.44 15.77
C TRP A 137 -18.39 -5.43 14.23
N PHE A 138 -17.72 -6.39 13.59
CA PHE A 138 -17.59 -6.44 12.13
C PHE A 138 -18.66 -7.27 11.41
N TYR A 139 -19.38 -8.15 12.12
CA TYR A 139 -20.42 -8.99 11.55
C TYR A 139 -21.75 -8.74 12.28
N ARG A 140 -22.60 -7.90 11.69
CA ARG A 140 -23.93 -7.52 12.22
C ARG A 140 -24.96 -8.59 11.92
N ASP A 141 -26.17 -8.48 12.48
CA ASP A 141 -27.20 -9.52 12.28
C ASP A 141 -27.61 -9.65 10.81
N GLU A 142 -27.66 -8.53 10.08
CA GLU A 142 -27.91 -8.47 8.63
C GLU A 142 -26.85 -9.19 7.78
N ASP A 143 -25.67 -9.47 8.34
CA ASP A 143 -24.59 -10.18 7.66
C ASP A 143 -24.75 -11.70 7.72
N PHE A 144 -25.75 -12.21 8.47
CA PHE A 144 -26.05 -13.64 8.57
C PHE A 144 -27.44 -13.95 8.03
N SER A 145 -27.55 -15.01 7.25
CA SER A 145 -28.84 -15.61 6.91
C SER A 145 -28.74 -17.13 6.90
N ILE A 146 -29.65 -17.81 7.59
CA ILE A 146 -29.74 -19.28 7.61
C ILE A 146 -31.01 -19.67 6.87
N ASP A 147 -30.88 -20.40 5.76
CA ASP A 147 -32.02 -20.85 5.00
C ASP A 147 -32.72 -22.08 5.65
N PRO A 148 -33.97 -22.41 5.24
CA PRO A 148 -34.68 -23.58 5.75
C PRO A 148 -34.02 -24.93 5.44
N GLN A 149 -33.03 -24.97 4.54
CA GLN A 149 -32.26 -26.16 4.18
C GLN A 149 -31.00 -26.32 5.04
N GLY A 150 -30.73 -25.37 5.95
CA GLY A 150 -29.57 -25.37 6.83
C GLY A 150 -28.31 -24.81 6.19
N THR A 151 -28.42 -24.03 5.12
CA THR A 151 -27.30 -23.25 4.58
C THR A 151 -27.22 -21.91 5.28
N ALA A 152 -26.13 -21.67 6.00
CA ALA A 152 -25.79 -20.34 6.49
C ALA A 152 -24.98 -19.58 5.45
N ILE A 153 -25.38 -18.34 5.18
CA ILE A 153 -24.63 -17.37 4.39
C ILE A 153 -24.10 -16.32 5.38
N ILE A 154 -22.78 -16.11 5.36
CA ILE A 154 -22.07 -15.11 6.14
C ILE A 154 -21.52 -14.08 5.16
N ARG A 155 -21.84 -12.81 5.36
CA ARG A 155 -21.37 -11.69 4.53
C ARG A 155 -20.29 -10.93 5.27
N GLN A 156 -19.10 -10.84 4.69
CA GLN A 156 -18.06 -9.96 5.17
C GLN A 156 -18.02 -8.71 4.30
N ARG A 157 -18.20 -7.54 4.91
CA ARG A 157 -18.15 -6.25 4.23
C ARG A 157 -16.81 -5.58 4.48
N LYS A 158 -16.24 -5.01 3.43
CA LYS A 158 -15.01 -4.21 3.49
C LYS A 158 -15.16 -2.96 2.63
N ASP A 159 -14.52 -1.89 3.07
CA ASP A 159 -14.40 -0.68 2.27
C ASP A 159 -13.27 -0.86 1.26
N ALA A 160 -13.54 -0.58 0.00
CA ALA A 160 -12.61 -0.79 -1.08
C ALA A 160 -11.96 0.52 -1.52
N LEU A 161 -10.65 0.48 -1.76
CA LEU A 161 -9.85 1.58 -2.27
C LEU A 161 -9.47 1.32 -3.72
N TYR A 162 -9.60 2.34 -4.55
CA TYR A 162 -9.35 2.25 -6.00
C TYR A 162 -8.44 3.36 -6.48
N ILE A 163 -7.61 3.07 -7.48
CA ILE A 163 -6.94 4.11 -8.28
C ILE A 163 -7.97 4.66 -9.27
N LEU A 164 -8.10 5.98 -9.34
CA LEU A 164 -9.01 6.67 -10.27
C LEU A 164 -8.18 7.40 -11.32
N ASP A 165 -7.97 6.78 -12.47
CA ASP A 165 -7.08 7.31 -13.51
C ASP A 165 -7.59 8.65 -14.09
N ASP A 166 -8.90 8.82 -14.19
CA ASP A 166 -9.60 10.05 -14.63
C ASP A 166 -10.29 10.81 -13.48
N GLY A 167 -10.01 10.40 -12.24
CA GLY A 167 -10.65 10.91 -11.03
C GLY A 167 -12.08 10.41 -10.78
N GLY A 168 -12.66 9.58 -11.65
CA GLY A 168 -13.97 8.94 -11.51
C GLY A 168 -13.90 7.43 -11.28
N PHE A 169 -15.05 6.81 -11.03
CA PHE A 169 -15.14 5.37 -10.74
C PHE A 169 -15.35 4.49 -11.97
N ASP A 170 -15.50 5.07 -13.17
CA ASP A 170 -15.87 4.34 -14.38
C ASP A 170 -14.77 3.37 -14.86
N GLN A 171 -13.50 3.74 -14.61
CA GLN A 171 -12.31 2.92 -14.93
C GLN A 171 -11.49 2.61 -13.67
N ALA A 172 -12.16 2.54 -12.51
CA ALA A 172 -11.51 2.34 -11.23
C ALA A 172 -10.75 1.00 -11.19
N ARG A 173 -9.48 1.04 -10.77
CA ARG A 173 -8.67 -0.17 -10.56
C ARG A 173 -8.57 -0.48 -9.08
N PHE A 174 -9.02 -1.66 -8.66
CA PHE A 174 -8.93 -2.07 -7.26
C PHE A 174 -7.48 -2.07 -6.79
N MET A 175 -7.26 -1.52 -5.60
CA MET A 175 -5.93 -1.35 -5.02
C MET A 175 -5.81 -2.10 -3.71
N SER A 176 -6.71 -1.85 -2.77
CA SER A 176 -6.62 -2.31 -1.38
C SER A 176 -8.00 -2.24 -0.73
N CYS A 177 -8.15 -2.81 0.47
CA CYS A 177 -9.37 -2.70 1.25
C CYS A 177 -9.08 -2.54 2.74
N MET A 178 -10.09 -2.11 3.49
CA MET A 178 -10.04 -1.98 4.94
C MET A 178 -11.36 -2.44 5.56
N GLY A 179 -11.38 -2.64 6.88
CA GLY A 179 -12.61 -2.95 7.60
C GLY A 179 -13.70 -1.92 7.29
N ALA A 180 -14.95 -2.37 7.11
CA ALA A 180 -16.06 -1.47 6.76
C ALA A 180 -16.26 -0.41 7.86
N MET A 181 -16.00 0.83 7.51
CA MET A 181 -16.10 1.96 8.43
C MET A 181 -17.56 2.39 8.59
N HIS A 182 -17.90 2.86 9.79
CA HIS A 182 -19.15 3.58 10.01
C HIS A 182 -19.00 5.03 9.54
N TRP A 183 -19.04 5.27 8.22
CA TRP A 183 -18.76 6.61 7.65
C TRP A 183 -19.68 7.72 8.16
N GLY A 184 -20.91 7.39 8.57
CA GLY A 184 -21.84 8.33 9.19
C GLY A 184 -21.47 8.73 10.62
N GLN A 185 -20.63 7.91 11.30
CA GLN A 185 -20.15 8.08 12.67
C GLN A 185 -18.82 7.31 12.88
N ILE A 186 -17.70 7.96 12.60
CA ILE A 186 -16.35 7.39 12.74
C ILE A 186 -16.11 6.98 14.20
N ASP A 187 -15.83 5.70 14.41
CA ASP A 187 -15.75 5.11 15.74
C ASP A 187 -14.60 4.11 15.97
N PHE A 188 -13.77 3.87 14.94
CA PHE A 188 -12.53 3.12 15.07
C PHE A 188 -11.47 3.55 14.04
N LEU A 189 -10.23 3.12 14.27
CA LEU A 189 -9.12 3.21 13.31
C LEU A 189 -8.98 1.87 12.59
N PRO A 190 -9.05 1.83 11.24
CA PRO A 190 -9.12 0.59 10.50
C PRO A 190 -7.73 -0.06 10.27
N VAL A 191 -7.73 -1.38 10.15
CA VAL A 191 -6.66 -2.15 9.50
C VAL A 191 -6.81 -2.04 7.99
N VAL A 192 -5.71 -1.77 7.29
CA VAL A 192 -5.64 -1.82 5.83
C VAL A 192 -5.01 -3.14 5.39
N GLU A 193 -5.67 -3.84 4.49
CA GLU A 193 -5.22 -5.08 3.87
C GLU A 193 -4.62 -4.80 2.48
N LEU A 194 -3.74 -5.68 1.99
CA LEU A 194 -2.99 -5.46 0.74
C LEU A 194 -2.21 -4.14 0.76
N PHE A 195 -1.59 -3.81 1.90
CA PHE A 195 -0.90 -2.53 2.09
C PHE A 195 0.23 -2.27 1.08
N LYS A 196 0.88 -3.34 0.56
CA LYS A 196 1.93 -3.24 -0.48
C LYS A 196 1.39 -2.66 -1.80
N SER A 197 0.08 -2.73 -2.03
CA SER A 197 -0.60 -2.18 -3.20
C SER A 197 -0.93 -0.69 -3.08
N LEU A 198 -0.77 -0.07 -1.91
CA LEU A 198 -1.14 1.32 -1.71
C LEU A 198 -0.19 2.26 -2.45
N LEU A 199 -0.77 3.19 -3.21
CA LEU A 199 -0.02 4.31 -3.77
C LEU A 199 0.60 5.19 -2.66
N PRO A 200 1.82 5.71 -2.84
CA PRO A 200 2.45 6.62 -1.87
C PRO A 200 1.55 7.82 -1.55
N GLY A 201 1.35 8.07 -0.26
CA GLY A 201 0.50 9.16 0.25
C GLY A 201 -0.95 8.76 0.53
N THR A 202 -1.42 7.59 0.06
CA THR A 202 -2.82 7.15 0.26
C THR A 202 -3.24 7.15 1.72
N GLY A 203 -2.43 6.54 2.60
CA GLY A 203 -2.74 6.48 4.03
C GLY A 203 -2.96 7.86 4.65
N SER A 204 -2.10 8.84 4.33
CA SER A 204 -2.24 10.22 4.84
C SER A 204 -3.49 10.91 4.31
N ALA A 205 -3.78 10.80 3.00
CA ALA A 205 -4.95 11.43 2.39
C ALA A 205 -6.28 10.82 2.87
N VAL A 206 -6.32 9.48 3.05
CA VAL A 206 -7.50 8.81 3.62
C VAL A 206 -7.68 9.19 5.09
N PHE A 207 -6.61 9.29 5.88
CA PHE A 207 -6.73 9.73 7.27
C PHE A 207 -7.08 11.20 7.41
N GLU A 208 -6.71 12.07 6.47
CA GLU A 208 -7.18 13.45 6.39
C GLU A 208 -8.72 13.49 6.24
N LEU A 209 -9.28 12.62 5.38
CA LEU A 209 -10.74 12.46 5.27
C LEU A 209 -11.37 11.88 6.55
N ILE A 210 -10.84 10.78 7.08
CA ILE A 210 -11.36 10.13 8.30
C ILE A 210 -11.35 11.13 9.46
N ARG A 211 -10.26 11.88 9.64
CA ARG A 211 -10.12 12.87 10.69
C ARG A 211 -11.12 14.00 10.51
N GLY A 212 -11.28 14.51 9.29
CA GLY A 212 -12.26 15.55 9.00
C GLY A 212 -13.69 15.12 9.29
N LEU A 213 -14.09 13.93 8.85
CA LEU A 213 -15.42 13.39 9.16
C LEU A 213 -15.62 13.16 10.66
N TYR A 214 -14.61 12.66 11.35
CA TYR A 214 -14.64 12.52 12.81
C TYR A 214 -14.87 13.88 13.49
N ASP A 215 -14.13 14.93 13.10
CA ASP A 215 -14.28 16.25 13.71
C ASP A 215 -15.70 16.80 13.50
N ASP A 216 -16.25 16.71 12.27
CA ASP A 216 -17.63 17.12 11.99
C ASP A 216 -18.66 16.46 12.90
N GLN A 217 -18.50 15.16 13.14
CA GLN A 217 -19.43 14.34 13.90
C GLN A 217 -19.30 14.54 15.43
N ASN A 218 -18.24 15.23 15.88
CA ASN A 218 -17.96 15.48 17.28
C ASN A 218 -17.95 16.99 17.63
N LYS A 219 -18.27 17.89 16.69
CA LYS A 219 -18.27 19.36 16.90
C LYS A 219 -19.04 19.80 18.15
N ASP A 220 -20.21 19.21 18.38
CA ASP A 220 -21.12 19.58 19.47
C ASP A 220 -20.91 18.78 20.76
N GLN A 221 -19.91 17.87 20.79
CA GLN A 221 -19.67 17.03 21.96
C GLN A 221 -18.77 17.74 22.99
N THR A 222 -19.11 17.60 24.28
CA THR A 222 -18.32 18.18 25.38
C THR A 222 -16.97 17.49 25.58
N ALA A 223 -16.84 16.24 25.14
CA ALA A 223 -15.59 15.50 25.15
C ALA A 223 -15.47 14.66 23.87
N SER A 224 -14.29 14.64 23.27
CA SER A 224 -14.03 13.88 22.05
C SER A 224 -14.13 12.38 22.30
N ARG A 225 -14.86 11.66 21.44
CA ARG A 225 -15.00 10.21 21.53
C ARG A 225 -13.66 9.50 21.26
N PRO A 226 -13.13 8.69 22.20
CA PRO A 226 -11.91 7.93 21.92
C PRO A 226 -12.16 6.86 20.85
N LEU A 227 -11.21 6.73 19.93
CA LEU A 227 -11.18 5.67 18.92
C LEU A 227 -10.31 4.50 19.39
N ARG A 228 -10.53 3.31 18.82
CA ARG A 228 -9.68 2.12 19.02
C ARG A 228 -9.22 1.59 17.68
N TYR A 229 -8.06 0.95 17.65
CA TYR A 229 -7.59 0.22 16.47
C TYR A 229 -8.32 -1.12 16.38
N ARG A 230 -9.06 -1.37 15.29
CA ARG A 230 -9.87 -2.59 15.15
C ARG A 230 -9.65 -3.27 13.80
N GLY A 231 -9.67 -4.59 13.81
CA GLY A 231 -9.63 -5.46 12.64
C GLY A 231 -9.67 -6.94 13.03
N ILE A 232 -9.98 -7.80 12.08
CA ILE A 232 -10.09 -9.25 12.29
C ILE A 232 -9.11 -9.99 11.35
N PRO A 233 -7.92 -10.37 11.85
CA PRO A 233 -7.28 -9.95 13.10
C PRO A 233 -6.61 -8.57 12.96
N THR A 234 -6.12 -8.00 14.07
CA THR A 234 -5.29 -6.79 14.03
C THR A 234 -3.84 -7.12 13.67
N TYR A 235 -3.24 -6.30 12.79
CA TYR A 235 -1.84 -6.39 12.41
C TYR A 235 -1.13 -5.07 12.74
N PRO A 236 -0.66 -4.87 13.98
CA PRO A 236 0.03 -3.64 14.34
C PRO A 236 1.38 -3.55 13.60
N SER A 237 1.70 -2.36 13.11
CA SER A 237 2.98 -2.05 12.49
C SER A 237 3.44 -0.66 12.86
N GLU A 238 4.75 -0.43 12.86
CA GLU A 238 5.31 0.90 13.16
C GLU A 238 4.81 1.94 12.14
N ALA A 239 4.61 1.55 10.88
CA ALA A 239 4.06 2.42 9.84
C ALA A 239 2.62 2.85 10.17
N ALA A 240 1.77 1.92 10.61
CA ALA A 240 0.40 2.23 11.05
C ALA A 240 0.41 3.13 12.29
N PHE A 241 1.24 2.82 13.30
CA PHE A 241 1.37 3.65 14.51
C PHE A 241 1.74 5.09 14.15
N ARG A 242 2.81 5.28 13.36
CA ARG A 242 3.27 6.61 12.93
C ARG A 242 2.19 7.36 12.14
N LEU A 243 1.46 6.68 11.26
CA LEU A 243 0.34 7.28 10.53
C LEU A 243 -0.75 7.76 11.48
N PHE A 244 -1.20 6.90 12.41
CA PHE A 244 -2.25 7.24 13.36
C PHE A 244 -1.82 8.38 14.27
N SER A 245 -0.58 8.35 14.77
CA SER A 245 0.02 9.39 15.62
C SER A 245 0.05 10.78 14.99
N ASN A 246 -0.02 10.89 13.66
CA ASN A 246 -0.10 12.19 13.00
C ASN A 246 -1.48 12.84 13.16
N PHE A 247 -2.55 12.05 13.25
CA PHE A 247 -3.93 12.54 13.28
C PHE A 247 -4.62 12.35 14.65
N PHE A 248 -4.12 11.41 15.45
CA PHE A 248 -4.65 11.03 16.75
C PHE A 248 -3.53 10.78 17.76
N THR A 249 -3.73 11.15 19.02
CA THR A 249 -2.80 10.95 20.12
C THR A 249 -3.12 9.63 20.84
N PRO A 250 -2.18 8.66 20.87
CA PRO A 250 -2.40 7.41 21.59
C PRO A 250 -2.44 7.67 23.10
N GLN A 251 -3.44 7.10 23.76
CA GLN A 251 -3.57 7.11 25.21
C GLN A 251 -3.02 5.78 25.72
N GLY A 252 -1.83 5.81 26.32
CA GLY A 252 -1.19 4.62 26.86
C GLY A 252 -1.93 4.03 28.05
N LEU A 253 -1.73 2.73 28.31
CA LEU A 253 -1.99 2.15 29.62
C LEU A 253 -0.97 2.75 30.60
N ALA A 254 -1.40 3.20 31.77
CA ALA A 254 -0.59 4.03 32.68
C ALA A 254 0.86 3.52 32.83
N GLY A 255 1.84 4.37 32.45
CA GLY A 255 3.28 4.10 32.57
C GLY A 255 3.95 3.33 31.43
N GLY A 256 3.21 2.91 30.39
CA GLY A 256 3.73 2.17 29.23
C GLY A 256 4.30 3.05 28.10
N ASN A 257 5.14 2.47 27.24
CA ASN A 257 5.53 3.07 25.96
C ASN A 257 4.43 2.80 24.91
N PRO A 258 3.73 3.83 24.39
CA PRO A 258 2.60 3.63 23.48
C PRO A 258 2.92 2.85 22.21
N LEU A 259 4.12 3.01 21.66
CA LEU A 259 4.55 2.23 20.49
C LEU A 259 4.71 0.76 20.84
N ALA A 260 5.33 0.45 21.98
CA ALA A 260 5.54 -0.94 22.42
C ALA A 260 4.20 -1.65 22.72
N ASP A 261 3.26 -0.95 23.34
CA ASP A 261 1.92 -1.48 23.59
C ASP A 261 1.13 -1.65 22.29
N PHE A 262 1.24 -0.73 21.34
CA PHE A 262 0.62 -0.89 20.02
C PHE A 262 1.19 -2.07 19.24
N MET A 263 2.51 -2.26 19.25
CA MET A 263 3.18 -3.36 18.54
C MET A 263 2.85 -4.74 19.13
N ASN A 264 2.26 -4.81 20.32
CA ASN A 264 1.78 -6.06 20.91
C ASN A 264 0.35 -6.37 20.42
N PRO A 265 0.12 -7.44 19.61
CA PRO A 265 -1.21 -7.77 19.09
C PRO A 265 -2.29 -7.90 20.17
N SER A 266 -1.94 -8.45 21.34
CA SER A 266 -2.85 -8.62 22.48
C SER A 266 -3.25 -7.31 23.19
N LYS A 267 -2.53 -6.20 22.93
CA LYS A 267 -2.81 -4.89 23.53
C LYS A 267 -3.23 -3.83 22.51
N SER A 268 -2.84 -3.99 21.25
CA SER A 268 -3.07 -3.03 20.17
C SER A 268 -4.53 -2.54 20.06
N HIS A 269 -5.49 -3.44 20.26
CA HIS A 269 -6.92 -3.20 20.10
C HIS A 269 -7.60 -2.52 21.30
N VAL A 270 -6.98 -2.57 22.49
CA VAL A 270 -7.51 -1.91 23.70
C VAL A 270 -6.97 -0.50 23.90
N MET A 271 -5.90 -0.13 23.19
CA MET A 271 -5.35 1.22 23.23
C MET A 271 -6.35 2.21 22.61
N THR A 272 -6.58 3.32 23.32
CA THR A 272 -7.47 4.39 22.84
C THR A 272 -6.68 5.51 22.19
N TRP A 273 -7.35 6.22 21.29
CA TRP A 273 -6.77 7.29 20.49
C TRP A 273 -7.70 8.49 20.55
N LEU A 274 -7.16 9.64 20.97
CA LEU A 274 -7.89 10.91 21.00
C LEU A 274 -7.48 11.78 19.81
N PRO A 275 -8.31 12.71 19.34
CA PRO A 275 -7.91 13.64 18.29
C PRO A 275 -6.60 14.37 18.66
N ALA A 276 -5.63 14.38 17.75
CA ALA A 276 -4.49 15.29 17.86
C ALA A 276 -4.96 16.74 17.73
N LEU A 277 -4.31 17.67 18.45
CA LEU A 277 -4.63 19.09 18.43
C LEU A 277 -4.33 19.73 17.06
N ASP A 278 -3.15 19.43 16.53
CA ASP A 278 -2.66 19.99 15.26
C ASP A 278 -2.39 18.84 14.26
N PRO A 279 -3.42 18.31 13.57
CA PRO A 279 -3.20 17.32 12.51
C PRO A 279 -2.47 17.96 11.31
N PRO A 280 -1.75 17.17 10.51
CA PRO A 280 -1.12 17.68 9.29
C PRO A 280 -2.17 18.11 8.26
N VAL A 281 -1.91 19.22 7.58
CA VAL A 281 -2.74 19.77 6.50
C VAL A 281 -1.91 19.98 5.23
N ARG A 282 -2.55 19.89 4.06
CA ARG A 282 -1.88 19.90 2.76
C ARG A 282 -2.24 21.14 1.95
N TYR A 283 -1.22 21.75 1.35
CA TYR A 283 -1.37 22.88 0.45
C TYR A 283 -0.87 22.48 -0.92
N VAL A 284 -1.65 22.77 -1.95
CA VAL A 284 -1.36 22.38 -3.32
C VAL A 284 -1.01 23.61 -4.15
N ALA A 285 0.09 23.52 -4.89
CA ALA A 285 0.53 24.51 -5.84
C ALA A 285 0.62 23.86 -7.23
N ASP A 286 -0.54 23.70 -7.88
CA ASP A 286 -0.67 23.01 -9.18
C ASP A 286 0.24 23.62 -10.25
N GLY A 287 0.35 24.95 -10.32
CA GLY A 287 1.25 25.62 -11.26
C GLY A 287 2.74 25.30 -11.08
N GLN A 288 3.13 24.67 -9.96
CA GLN A 288 4.50 24.22 -9.67
C GLN A 288 4.61 22.69 -9.55
N GLY A 289 3.51 21.94 -9.67
CA GLY A 289 3.47 20.50 -9.38
C GLY A 289 3.96 20.17 -7.97
N LEU A 290 3.68 21.02 -6.99
CA LEU A 290 4.18 20.91 -5.61
C LEU A 290 3.02 20.77 -4.63
N CYS A 291 3.09 19.74 -3.77
CA CYS A 291 2.26 19.64 -2.57
C CYS A 291 3.14 19.69 -1.32
N VAL A 292 2.77 20.54 -0.35
CA VAL A 292 3.44 20.61 0.95
C VAL A 292 2.49 20.23 2.07
N THR A 293 2.99 19.46 3.03
CA THR A 293 2.26 19.10 4.25
C THR A 293 2.85 19.89 5.43
N VAL A 294 1.99 20.59 6.16
CA VAL A 294 2.36 21.45 7.29
C VAL A 294 1.68 20.93 8.56
N GLN A 295 2.40 20.94 9.67
CA GLN A 295 1.87 20.60 10.99
C GLN A 295 2.47 21.54 12.03
N GLY A 296 1.63 22.16 12.87
CA GLY A 296 2.08 23.10 13.91
C GLY A 296 2.89 24.30 13.37
N GLY A 297 2.59 24.75 12.14
CA GLY A 297 3.33 25.83 11.47
C GLY A 297 4.71 25.42 10.92
N VAL A 298 5.03 24.13 10.88
CA VAL A 298 6.29 23.59 10.35
C VAL A 298 5.99 22.69 9.15
N ILE A 299 6.71 22.87 8.03
CA ILE A 299 6.61 21.92 6.91
C ILE A 299 7.17 20.58 7.35
N GLN A 300 6.39 19.53 7.19
CA GLN A 300 6.76 18.14 7.50
C GLN A 300 7.22 17.37 6.26
N LYS A 301 6.61 17.66 5.11
CA LYS A 301 6.78 16.90 3.86
C LYS A 301 6.55 17.80 2.65
N ALA A 302 7.26 17.52 1.56
CA ALA A 302 7.01 18.11 0.26
C ALA A 302 7.13 17.04 -0.84
N THR A 303 6.18 17.03 -1.76
CA THR A 303 6.14 16.11 -2.89
C THR A 303 6.10 16.92 -4.17
N LEU A 304 6.95 16.56 -5.13
CA LEU A 304 6.92 17.10 -6.49
C LEU A 304 6.29 16.05 -7.40
N GLU A 305 5.26 16.43 -8.14
CA GLU A 305 4.54 15.56 -9.08
C GLU A 305 5.47 14.99 -10.16
N HIS A 306 6.42 15.80 -10.64
CA HIS A 306 7.32 15.43 -11.73
C HIS A 306 8.65 14.80 -11.25
N ASP A 307 8.73 14.38 -9.99
CA ASP A 307 9.91 13.73 -9.45
C ASP A 307 10.03 12.28 -9.91
N THR A 308 11.05 12.00 -10.72
CA THR A 308 11.31 10.65 -11.24
C THR A 308 11.74 9.67 -10.17
N ALA A 309 12.15 10.13 -8.98
CA ALA A 309 12.39 9.23 -7.85
C ALA A 309 11.08 8.66 -7.27
N GLY A 310 9.94 9.34 -7.44
CA GLY A 310 8.64 8.89 -6.90
C GLY A 310 8.55 8.95 -5.36
N PHE A 311 9.29 9.86 -4.70
CA PHE A 311 9.36 9.95 -3.23
C PHE A 311 9.40 11.39 -2.72
N SER A 312 8.67 11.63 -1.64
CA SER A 312 8.64 12.93 -0.97
C SER A 312 9.98 13.28 -0.30
N TYR A 313 10.22 14.58 -0.19
CA TYR A 313 11.22 15.16 0.71
C TYR A 313 10.60 15.31 2.09
N ILE A 314 11.41 15.10 3.13
CA ILE A 314 10.90 15.04 4.51
C ILE A 314 11.65 16.03 5.40
N HIS A 315 10.94 16.67 6.31
CA HIS A 315 11.56 17.47 7.35
C HIS A 315 12.40 16.57 8.26
N PRO A 316 13.67 16.91 8.53
CA PRO A 316 14.52 16.02 9.30
C PRO A 316 14.05 15.71 10.72
N GLY A 317 13.41 16.66 11.41
CA GLY A 317 12.89 16.50 12.77
C GLY A 317 13.89 15.82 13.72
N ASP A 318 13.39 14.90 14.56
CA ASP A 318 14.23 14.09 15.46
C ASP A 318 14.67 12.75 14.83
N ARG A 319 14.63 12.64 13.49
CA ARG A 319 14.94 11.38 12.82
C ARG A 319 16.43 11.07 12.95
N ARG A 320 16.75 9.79 13.18
CA ARG A 320 18.14 9.30 13.16
C ARG A 320 18.69 9.13 11.74
N VAL A 321 17.81 8.79 10.80
CA VAL A 321 18.14 8.57 9.39
C VAL A 321 17.05 9.21 8.54
N LEU A 322 17.47 9.99 7.54
CA LEU A 322 16.58 10.58 6.55
C LEU A 322 16.18 9.52 5.52
N PRO A 323 14.88 9.34 5.20
CA PRO A 323 14.49 8.42 4.14
C PRO A 323 15.18 8.76 2.82
N LEU A 324 15.95 7.81 2.29
CA LEU A 324 16.69 7.94 1.02
C LEU A 324 17.60 9.18 0.96
N ASP A 325 18.08 9.68 2.11
CA ASP A 325 18.83 10.94 2.24
C ASP A 325 18.12 12.18 1.65
N ARG A 326 16.79 12.14 1.55
CA ARG A 326 15.97 13.24 1.05
C ARG A 326 15.51 14.11 2.21
N SER A 327 15.75 15.41 2.09
CA SER A 327 15.32 16.39 3.10
C SER A 327 14.72 17.64 2.48
N LEU A 328 13.95 18.36 3.29
CA LEU A 328 13.50 19.71 2.98
C LEU A 328 13.87 20.69 4.10
N ARG A 329 13.99 21.97 3.76
CA ARG A 329 14.03 23.07 4.73
C ARG A 329 13.48 24.36 4.13
N VAL A 330 13.04 25.28 4.99
CA VAL A 330 12.55 26.59 4.58
C VAL A 330 13.67 27.63 4.72
N GLU A 331 13.93 28.39 3.66
CA GLU A 331 14.84 29.52 3.62
C GLU A 331 14.10 30.77 3.11
N GLY A 332 13.68 31.65 4.03
CA GLY A 332 12.84 32.81 3.68
C GLY A 332 11.53 32.37 3.03
N SER A 333 11.26 32.85 1.81
CA SER A 333 10.07 32.49 1.02
C SER A 333 10.27 31.26 0.11
N ARG A 334 11.38 30.54 0.27
CA ARG A 334 11.74 29.39 -0.57
C ARG A 334 11.78 28.10 0.22
N LEU A 335 11.33 27.03 -0.42
CA LEU A 335 11.52 25.66 0.00
C LEU A 335 12.77 25.11 -0.67
N ILE A 336 13.73 24.65 0.13
CA ILE A 336 14.93 23.98 -0.36
C ILE A 336 14.72 22.48 -0.21
N LEU A 337 14.71 21.80 -1.35
CA LEU A 337 14.61 20.36 -1.45
C LEU A 337 15.99 19.79 -1.75
N ARG A 338 16.44 18.84 -0.94
CA ARG A 338 17.76 18.22 -1.04
C ARG A 338 17.60 16.72 -1.24
N ASP A 339 18.18 16.22 -2.31
CA ASP A 339 18.34 14.80 -2.61
C ASP A 339 19.85 14.55 -2.66
N ARG A 340 20.41 14.20 -1.51
CA ARG A 340 21.86 14.14 -1.27
C ARG A 340 22.58 15.44 -1.68
N GLU A 341 23.39 15.43 -2.74
CA GLU A 341 24.14 16.59 -3.23
C GLU A 341 23.28 17.50 -4.13
N LYS A 342 22.19 16.97 -4.70
CA LYS A 342 21.27 17.75 -5.54
C LYS A 342 20.42 18.67 -4.69
N ARG A 343 20.42 19.95 -5.04
CA ARG A 343 19.62 20.99 -4.37
C ARG A 343 18.67 21.65 -5.37
N ILE A 344 17.40 21.71 -5.02
CA ILE A 344 16.36 22.42 -5.76
C ILE A 344 15.77 23.48 -4.83
N ALA A 345 15.57 24.70 -5.34
CA ALA A 345 14.87 25.75 -4.63
C ALA A 345 13.54 26.02 -5.33
N VAL A 346 12.43 25.90 -4.60
CA VAL A 346 11.07 26.12 -5.08
C VAL A 346 10.43 27.24 -4.29
N SER A 347 9.46 27.94 -4.88
CA SER A 347 8.74 28.99 -4.15
C SER A 347 7.71 28.34 -3.23
N LEU A 348 7.56 28.87 -2.01
CA LEU A 348 6.49 28.41 -1.13
C LEU A 348 5.11 28.77 -1.72
N PRO A 349 4.09 27.93 -1.53
CA PRO A 349 2.73 28.31 -1.85
C PRO A 349 2.31 29.57 -1.08
N VAL A 350 1.47 30.39 -1.71
CA VAL A 350 1.00 31.66 -1.14
C VAL A 350 0.09 31.38 0.07
N GLY A 351 0.19 32.22 1.11
CA GLY A 351 -0.74 32.18 2.25
C GLY A 351 -0.37 31.18 3.35
N ILE A 352 0.81 30.55 3.28
CA ILE A 352 1.29 29.67 4.35
C ILE A 352 2.20 30.46 5.30
N GLU A 353 1.78 30.61 6.55
CA GLU A 353 2.64 31.11 7.62
C GLU A 353 3.49 29.96 8.18
N LEU A 354 4.79 30.02 7.93
CA LEU A 354 5.73 28.99 8.35
C LEU A 354 6.73 29.53 9.34
N ARG A 355 6.99 28.72 10.38
CA ARG A 355 8.10 28.97 11.28
C ARG A 355 9.41 28.61 10.56
N PRO A 356 10.45 29.46 10.64
CA PRO A 356 11.76 29.10 10.17
C PRO A 356 12.21 27.81 10.84
N SER A 357 12.80 26.90 10.08
CA SER A 357 13.37 25.69 10.64
C SER A 357 14.87 25.67 10.41
N SER A 358 15.63 25.65 11.50
CA SER A 358 17.02 25.24 11.48
C SER A 358 17.08 23.73 11.26
N ALA A 359 17.49 23.29 10.07
CA ALA A 359 17.75 21.88 9.83
C ALA A 359 19.19 21.56 10.30
N PRO A 360 19.38 20.60 11.21
CA PRO A 360 20.70 20.03 11.45
C PRO A 360 21.29 19.49 10.13
N GLU A 361 22.60 19.53 9.96
CA GLU A 361 23.23 18.74 8.91
C GLU A 361 23.17 17.26 9.30
N TYR A 362 22.53 16.44 8.47
CA TYR A 362 22.50 15.01 8.65
C TYR A 362 23.61 14.36 7.85
N PRO A 363 24.33 13.38 8.44
CA PRO A 363 25.30 12.62 7.69
C PRO A 363 24.58 11.88 6.57
N LEU A 364 25.10 12.00 5.34
CA LEU A 364 24.62 11.22 4.21
C LEU A 364 24.98 9.75 4.42
N SER A 365 24.11 8.85 3.96
CA SER A 365 24.47 7.44 3.89
C SER A 365 25.69 7.23 2.98
N SER A 366 26.48 6.21 3.27
CA SER A 366 27.71 5.89 2.51
C SER A 366 27.43 5.40 1.09
N ALA A 367 26.20 4.98 0.78
CA ALA A 367 25.79 4.53 -0.54
C ALA A 367 24.35 4.98 -0.84
N ASP A 368 24.12 5.48 -2.06
CA ASP A 368 22.80 5.84 -2.58
C ASP A 368 22.09 4.58 -3.13
N TRP A 369 20.76 4.52 -3.07
CA TRP A 369 19.98 3.47 -3.71
C TRP A 369 20.26 3.40 -5.22
N ARG A 370 20.62 4.53 -5.83
CA ARG A 370 20.97 4.63 -7.26
C ARG A 370 22.21 3.84 -7.64
N THR A 371 23.13 3.57 -6.71
CA THR A 371 24.39 2.90 -7.02
C THR A 371 24.23 1.43 -7.39
N VAL A 372 23.06 0.84 -7.13
CA VAL A 372 22.79 -0.55 -7.51
C VAL A 372 22.61 -0.71 -9.02
N PHE A 373 22.27 0.35 -9.75
CA PHE A 373 22.06 0.30 -11.20
C PHE A 373 23.39 0.46 -11.96
N VAL A 374 23.84 -0.60 -12.63
CA VAL A 374 25.16 -0.65 -13.27
C VAL A 374 25.27 0.35 -14.43
N GLN A 375 24.22 0.46 -15.24
CA GLN A 375 24.15 1.37 -16.39
C GLN A 375 23.64 2.78 -16.00
N GLY A 376 23.42 3.06 -14.72
CA GLY A 376 22.70 4.23 -14.25
C GLY A 376 21.21 4.00 -14.04
N VAL A 377 20.56 4.91 -13.33
CA VAL A 377 19.13 4.80 -12.99
C VAL A 377 18.31 4.80 -14.29
N PRO A 378 17.42 3.81 -14.49
CA PRO A 378 16.56 3.77 -15.67
C PRO A 378 15.71 5.03 -15.83
N GLU A 379 15.51 5.47 -17.06
CA GLU A 379 14.57 6.54 -17.36
C GLU A 379 13.13 6.03 -17.23
N ILE A 380 12.39 6.57 -16.27
CA ILE A 380 10.97 6.27 -16.05
C ILE A 380 10.16 7.56 -15.90
N ARG A 381 8.88 7.50 -16.24
CA ARG A 381 7.98 8.64 -16.05
C ARG A 381 7.68 8.81 -14.56
N PRO A 382 7.52 10.05 -14.04
CA PRO A 382 7.18 10.28 -12.64
C PRO A 382 5.96 9.50 -12.15
N ALA A 383 4.89 9.46 -12.97
CA ALA A 383 3.70 8.67 -12.66
C ALA A 383 4.02 7.18 -12.49
N GLU A 384 4.88 6.60 -13.33
CA GLU A 384 5.30 5.19 -13.19
C GLU A 384 6.10 4.96 -11.90
N ALA A 385 6.93 5.92 -11.49
CA ALA A 385 7.69 5.84 -10.25
C ALA A 385 6.78 5.80 -9.01
N PHE A 386 5.71 6.60 -9.00
CA PHE A 386 4.72 6.61 -7.93
C PHE A 386 3.77 5.40 -7.99
N GLU A 387 3.44 4.92 -9.18
CA GLU A 387 2.46 3.84 -9.41
C GLU A 387 3.05 2.42 -9.46
N ALA A 388 4.35 2.25 -9.24
CA ALA A 388 5.02 0.95 -9.20
C ALA A 388 4.65 0.13 -7.95
N VAL A 389 3.39 -0.31 -7.90
CA VAL A 389 2.80 -1.16 -6.84
C VAL A 389 2.06 -2.34 -7.48
N PRO A 390 2.07 -3.53 -6.85
CA PRO A 390 1.28 -4.65 -7.35
C PRO A 390 -0.21 -4.36 -7.19
N LEU A 391 -0.99 -4.62 -8.24
CA LEU A 391 -2.46 -4.49 -8.22
C LEU A 391 -3.10 -5.85 -8.46
N TYR A 392 -4.20 -6.09 -7.76
CA TYR A 392 -4.90 -7.38 -7.76
C TYR A 392 -6.35 -7.14 -8.21
N PRO A 393 -6.84 -7.79 -9.27
CA PRO A 393 -8.24 -7.67 -9.65
C PRO A 393 -9.16 -8.16 -8.51
N GLU A 394 -10.22 -7.41 -8.22
CA GLU A 394 -11.23 -7.82 -7.23
C GLU A 394 -12.22 -8.86 -7.78
N ASN A 395 -12.25 -9.03 -9.10
CA ASN A 395 -13.07 -9.99 -9.82
C ASN A 395 -12.30 -11.31 -10.08
N ASP A 396 -12.75 -12.09 -11.06
CA ASP A 396 -12.14 -13.37 -11.45
C ASP A 396 -11.13 -13.26 -12.61
N GLU A 397 -10.68 -12.05 -12.94
CA GLU A 397 -9.58 -11.83 -13.88
C GLU A 397 -8.27 -12.40 -13.33
N GLU A 398 -7.38 -12.80 -14.25
CA GLU A 398 -6.06 -13.32 -13.89
C GLU A 398 -5.17 -12.19 -13.34
N ILE A 399 -4.52 -12.43 -12.21
CA ILE A 399 -3.49 -11.56 -11.64
C ILE A 399 -2.33 -11.44 -12.63
N GLY A 400 -1.92 -10.20 -12.89
CA GLY A 400 -0.78 -9.90 -13.75
C GLY A 400 0.55 -10.42 -13.22
N GLU A 401 1.54 -10.54 -14.10
CA GLU A 401 2.86 -11.12 -13.83
C GLU A 401 3.53 -10.54 -12.58
N LEU A 402 3.76 -9.23 -12.56
CA LEU A 402 4.42 -8.53 -11.45
C LEU A 402 3.69 -8.71 -10.12
N ALA A 403 2.36 -8.70 -10.14
CA ALA A 403 1.55 -8.85 -8.92
C ALA A 403 1.58 -10.29 -8.36
N ALA A 404 1.88 -11.29 -9.20
CA ALA A 404 2.03 -12.68 -8.77
C ALA A 404 3.40 -12.98 -8.13
N GLN A 405 4.44 -12.22 -8.48
CA GLN A 405 5.81 -12.43 -8.00
C GLN A 405 5.94 -12.43 -6.46
N PRO A 406 5.33 -11.48 -5.71
CA PRO A 406 5.38 -11.48 -4.25
C PRO A 406 4.86 -12.77 -3.60
N PHE A 407 3.85 -13.44 -4.17
CA PHE A 407 3.34 -14.69 -3.57
C PHE A 407 4.42 -15.77 -3.54
N VAL A 408 5.21 -15.87 -4.61
CA VAL A 408 6.28 -16.86 -4.70
C VAL A 408 7.47 -16.44 -3.86
N ALA A 409 7.88 -15.17 -3.91
CA ALA A 409 9.03 -14.70 -3.16
C ALA A 409 8.81 -14.78 -1.65
N ASP A 410 7.64 -14.34 -1.15
CA ASP A 410 7.30 -14.43 0.27
C ASP A 410 7.20 -15.92 0.70
N TYR A 411 6.73 -16.82 -0.17
CA TYR A 411 6.70 -18.27 0.12
C TYR A 411 8.10 -18.89 0.19
N LEU A 412 9.00 -18.52 -0.72
CA LEU A 412 10.40 -18.95 -0.69
C LEU A 412 11.13 -18.38 0.52
N ASP A 413 10.71 -17.21 1.01
CA ASP A 413 11.25 -16.64 2.24
C ASP A 413 10.84 -17.46 3.45
N ASP A 414 9.54 -17.73 3.61
CA ASP A 414 8.97 -18.62 4.64
C ASP A 414 9.65 -20.01 4.62
N LEU A 415 9.84 -20.60 3.43
CA LEU A 415 10.53 -21.88 3.27
C LEU A 415 11.99 -21.81 3.73
N GLY A 416 12.70 -20.71 3.49
CA GLY A 416 14.07 -20.57 3.95
C GLY A 416 14.21 -20.53 5.47
N GLU A 417 13.17 -20.10 6.18
CA GLU A 417 13.11 -20.11 7.64
C GLU A 417 12.66 -21.46 8.20
N GLN A 418 11.72 -22.14 7.53
CA GLN A 418 11.06 -23.35 8.03
C GLN A 418 11.73 -24.65 7.58
N ASP A 419 12.30 -24.68 6.38
CA ASP A 419 12.96 -25.84 5.79
C ASP A 419 14.49 -25.73 5.96
N ARG A 420 15.06 -26.70 6.67
CA ARG A 420 16.50 -26.71 6.99
C ARG A 420 17.39 -26.82 5.76
N GLU A 421 16.97 -27.56 4.73
CA GLU A 421 17.75 -27.72 3.51
C GLU A 421 17.73 -26.43 2.70
N ILE A 422 16.55 -25.86 2.45
CA ILE A 422 16.40 -24.59 1.72
C ILE A 422 17.10 -23.46 2.46
N GLY A 423 16.95 -23.37 3.79
CA GLY A 423 17.66 -22.40 4.62
C GLY A 423 19.19 -22.55 4.53
N ARG A 424 19.71 -23.79 4.50
CA ARG A 424 21.14 -24.04 4.27
C ARG A 424 21.59 -23.58 2.89
N LEU A 425 20.82 -23.87 1.84
CA LEU A 425 21.12 -23.46 0.46
C LEU A 425 21.22 -21.93 0.35
N ARG A 426 20.20 -21.22 0.84
CA ARG A 426 20.17 -19.74 0.83
C ARG A 426 21.30 -19.13 1.67
N SER A 427 21.56 -19.67 2.85
CA SER A 427 22.61 -19.14 3.73
C SER A 427 24.02 -19.34 3.15
N GLN A 428 24.28 -20.46 2.46
CA GLN A 428 25.58 -20.80 1.88
C GLN A 428 25.86 -20.14 0.52
N ALA A 429 24.84 -19.75 -0.24
CA ALA A 429 25.03 -19.05 -1.51
C ALA A 429 25.87 -17.77 -1.34
N GLU A 430 26.87 -17.56 -2.18
CA GLU A 430 27.71 -16.35 -2.18
C GLU A 430 27.36 -15.43 -3.35
N ARG A 431 27.02 -16.05 -4.50
CA ARG A 431 26.60 -15.37 -5.73
C ARG A 431 25.18 -15.78 -6.10
N VAL A 432 24.29 -14.80 -6.14
CA VAL A 432 22.85 -15.01 -6.37
C VAL A 432 22.40 -14.26 -7.63
N LEU A 433 21.65 -14.96 -8.49
CA LEU A 433 20.98 -14.38 -9.64
C LEU A 433 19.49 -14.15 -9.33
N ILE A 434 18.95 -12.99 -9.68
CA ILE A 434 17.51 -12.71 -9.71
C ILE A 434 17.17 -12.30 -11.15
N ASP A 435 16.42 -13.13 -11.87
CA ASP A 435 16.08 -12.92 -13.27
C ASP A 435 14.58 -12.67 -13.39
N ASN A 436 14.19 -11.49 -13.88
CA ASN A 436 12.79 -11.04 -14.03
C ASN A 436 11.96 -11.09 -12.72
N GLY A 437 12.58 -10.78 -11.58
CA GLY A 437 11.91 -10.74 -10.27
C GLY A 437 11.52 -9.33 -9.82
N ASP A 438 11.27 -8.40 -10.74
CA ASP A 438 11.26 -6.95 -10.51
C ASP A 438 10.35 -6.46 -9.36
N ALA A 439 9.24 -7.16 -9.08
CA ALA A 439 8.32 -6.78 -8.00
C ALA A 439 8.66 -7.41 -6.63
N ALA A 440 9.69 -8.25 -6.56
CA ALA A 440 10.03 -9.00 -5.36
C ALA A 440 11.55 -9.09 -5.05
N ILE A 441 12.37 -8.29 -5.74
CA ILE A 441 13.85 -8.28 -5.58
C ILE A 441 14.26 -8.21 -4.10
N ALA A 442 13.68 -7.31 -3.32
CA ALA A 442 14.05 -7.09 -1.93
C ALA A 442 13.74 -8.28 -1.01
N THR A 443 12.72 -9.09 -1.33
CA THR A 443 12.42 -10.33 -0.60
C THR A 443 13.44 -11.44 -0.94
N CYS A 444 13.97 -11.45 -2.17
CA CYS A 444 14.98 -12.43 -2.59
C CYS A 444 16.39 -12.13 -2.05
N ILE A 445 16.63 -10.93 -1.49
CA ILE A 445 17.93 -10.50 -0.96
C ILE A 445 17.96 -10.68 0.56
N LEU A 446 18.85 -11.55 1.03
CA LEU A 446 19.06 -11.80 2.46
C LEU A 446 20.04 -10.81 3.08
N PHE A 447 19.63 -10.22 4.21
CA PHE A 447 20.36 -9.23 5.01
C PHE A 447 20.99 -9.82 6.29
N ASP A 448 21.52 -11.04 6.22
CA ASP A 448 22.28 -11.71 7.29
C ASP A 448 23.80 -11.56 7.13
N ARG A 449 24.30 -11.52 5.89
CA ARG A 449 25.73 -11.32 5.57
C ARG A 449 25.91 -10.72 4.17
N PRO A 450 27.06 -10.09 3.87
CA PRO A 450 27.33 -9.62 2.52
C PRO A 450 27.43 -10.79 1.52
N ARG A 451 26.75 -10.64 0.37
CA ARG A 451 26.75 -11.55 -0.79
C ARG A 451 26.66 -10.74 -2.08
N ASP A 452 27.05 -11.33 -3.18
CA ASP A 452 27.01 -10.68 -4.49
C ASP A 452 25.71 -11.08 -5.21
N TYR A 453 24.89 -10.08 -5.53
CA TYR A 453 23.62 -10.25 -6.23
C TYR A 453 23.71 -9.63 -7.62
N THR A 454 23.27 -10.37 -8.63
CA THR A 454 22.98 -9.83 -9.96
C THR A 454 21.49 -9.90 -10.20
N VAL A 455 20.88 -8.78 -10.60
CA VAL A 455 19.46 -8.67 -10.88
C VAL A 455 19.29 -8.25 -12.34
N HIS A 456 18.57 -9.05 -13.13
CA HIS A 456 18.17 -8.67 -14.48
C HIS A 456 16.80 -8.02 -14.45
N VAL A 457 16.79 -6.73 -14.79
CA VAL A 457 15.63 -5.86 -14.71
C VAL A 457 14.89 -5.81 -16.05
N ARG A 458 13.59 -6.09 -16.02
CA ARG A 458 12.68 -5.90 -17.17
C ARG A 458 11.73 -4.73 -16.94
N HIS A 459 11.29 -4.52 -15.71
CA HIS A 459 10.35 -3.47 -15.30
C HIS A 459 11.04 -2.43 -14.42
N ALA A 460 11.60 -1.41 -15.07
CA ALA A 460 12.40 -0.35 -14.46
C ALA A 460 11.76 0.32 -13.23
N ALA A 461 10.47 0.67 -13.29
CA ALA A 461 9.79 1.37 -12.20
C ALA A 461 9.67 0.51 -10.93
N PHE A 462 9.40 -0.79 -11.08
CA PHE A 462 9.42 -1.73 -9.95
C PHE A 462 10.82 -1.96 -9.41
N ALA A 463 11.83 -2.11 -10.28
CA ALA A 463 13.22 -2.23 -9.85
C ALA A 463 13.70 -0.99 -9.07
N GLN A 464 13.32 0.22 -9.48
CA GLN A 464 13.57 1.44 -8.72
C GLN A 464 12.94 1.38 -7.32
N ARG A 465 11.68 0.98 -7.22
CA ARG A 465 10.98 0.82 -5.94
C ARG A 465 11.68 -0.19 -5.03
N GLN A 466 12.13 -1.31 -5.59
CA GLN A 466 12.89 -2.32 -4.85
C GLN A 466 14.27 -1.80 -4.40
N ALA A 467 14.99 -1.04 -5.24
CA ALA A 467 16.26 -0.41 -4.86
C ALA A 467 16.12 0.54 -3.65
N GLN A 468 15.03 1.32 -3.64
CA GLN A 468 14.70 2.22 -2.53
C GLN A 468 14.31 1.45 -1.25
N GLN A 469 13.61 0.32 -1.40
CA GLN A 469 13.31 -0.58 -0.29
C GLN A 469 14.59 -1.21 0.29
N LEU A 470 15.51 -1.69 -0.56
CA LEU A 470 16.81 -2.23 -0.16
C LEU A 470 17.63 -1.19 0.62
N TRP A 471 17.66 0.06 0.15
CA TRP A 471 18.32 1.14 0.90
C TRP A 471 17.69 1.35 2.28
N THR A 472 16.37 1.26 2.38
CA THR A 472 15.65 1.40 3.66
C THR A 472 15.95 0.24 4.62
N GLN A 473 16.06 -0.98 4.09
CA GLN A 473 16.51 -2.15 4.87
C GLN A 473 17.96 -1.97 5.35
N CYS A 474 18.86 -1.52 4.49
CA CYS A 474 20.24 -1.17 4.88
C CYS A 474 20.28 -0.11 5.98
N ALA A 475 19.42 0.90 5.91
CA ALA A 475 19.34 1.95 6.92
C ALA A 475 18.91 1.41 8.30
N ALA A 476 17.99 0.43 8.33
CA ALA A 476 17.53 -0.19 9.57
C ALA A 476 18.65 -0.93 10.30
N VAL A 477 19.55 -1.60 9.56
CA VAL A 477 20.70 -2.34 10.10
C VAL A 477 22.02 -1.55 10.06
N LYS A 478 22.01 -0.32 9.53
CA LYS A 478 23.18 0.55 9.30
C LYS A 478 24.28 -0.10 8.44
N ARG A 479 23.90 -0.83 7.38
CA ARG A 479 24.81 -1.55 6.46
C ARG A 479 24.65 -1.14 5.00
N TRP A 480 24.80 0.15 4.70
CA TRP A 480 24.76 0.64 3.31
C TRP A 480 25.90 0.10 2.45
N ASP A 481 27.01 -0.34 3.06
CA ASP A 481 28.12 -1.02 2.36
C ASP A 481 27.66 -2.26 1.59
N TRP A 482 26.55 -2.89 1.99
CA TRP A 482 26.00 -4.05 1.31
C TRP A 482 25.34 -3.73 -0.03
N LEU A 483 24.89 -2.49 -0.25
CA LEU A 483 24.32 -2.08 -1.53
C LEU A 483 25.33 -2.20 -2.68
N HIS A 484 26.62 -2.02 -2.41
CA HIS A 484 27.68 -2.15 -3.43
C HIS A 484 27.83 -3.57 -3.98
N ARG A 485 27.24 -4.56 -3.32
CA ARG A 485 27.25 -5.95 -3.78
C ARG A 485 25.99 -6.34 -4.54
N ILE A 486 25.08 -5.40 -4.75
CA ILE A 486 23.84 -5.62 -5.51
C ILE A 486 23.97 -4.88 -6.84
N ARG A 487 23.83 -5.62 -7.93
CA ARG A 487 24.00 -5.10 -9.30
C ARG A 487 22.73 -5.35 -10.10
N MET A 488 21.97 -4.29 -10.35
CA MET A 488 20.81 -4.28 -11.24
C MET A 488 21.26 -3.91 -12.66
N VAL A 489 20.95 -4.78 -13.61
CA VAL A 489 21.34 -4.68 -15.02
C VAL A 489 20.08 -4.80 -15.87
N ALA A 490 19.90 -3.92 -16.85
CA ALA A 490 18.79 -4.04 -17.80
C ALA A 490 18.90 -5.35 -18.60
N ALA A 491 17.78 -6.08 -18.75
CA ALA A 491 17.76 -7.38 -19.41
C ALA A 491 18.11 -7.35 -20.91
N VAL A 492 18.09 -6.17 -21.56
CA VAL A 492 18.51 -6.00 -22.96
C VAL A 492 20.02 -5.82 -23.12
N ASP A 493 20.71 -5.37 -22.07
CA ASP A 493 22.14 -5.07 -22.08
C ASP A 493 22.96 -6.23 -21.51
N GLU A 494 22.52 -7.47 -21.78
CA GLU A 494 23.18 -8.69 -21.29
C GLU A 494 24.68 -8.65 -21.63
N PRO A 495 25.58 -8.72 -20.63
CA PRO A 495 26.98 -8.99 -20.90
C PRO A 495 27.08 -10.35 -21.61
N ARG A 496 27.83 -10.38 -22.72
CA ARG A 496 28.19 -11.62 -23.40
C ARG A 496 28.93 -12.55 -22.42
N THR A 497 28.28 -13.65 -22.08
CA THR A 497 28.80 -14.93 -21.57
C THR A 497 30.22 -14.97 -20.96
N GLY A 498 30.32 -15.46 -19.71
CA GLY A 498 31.50 -16.19 -19.25
C GLY A 498 32.05 -15.89 -17.85
N GLU A 499 31.76 -14.74 -17.24
CA GLU A 499 32.56 -14.32 -16.07
C GLU A 499 32.03 -14.78 -14.70
N HIS A 500 30.73 -15.04 -14.54
CA HIS A 500 30.16 -15.35 -13.21
C HIS A 500 29.20 -16.54 -13.24
N GLN A 501 29.60 -17.64 -12.60
CA GLN A 501 28.69 -18.73 -12.26
C GLN A 501 28.02 -18.45 -10.91
N TYR A 502 26.69 -18.56 -10.85
CA TYR A 502 25.88 -18.33 -9.66
C TYR A 502 25.64 -19.61 -8.87
N ASP A 503 25.56 -19.50 -7.55
CA ASP A 503 25.31 -20.61 -6.64
C ASP A 503 23.80 -20.88 -6.48
N LEU A 504 23.02 -19.80 -6.53
CA LEU A 504 21.57 -19.78 -6.38
C LEU A 504 20.94 -18.83 -7.42
N GLY A 505 19.82 -19.23 -8.00
CA GLY A 505 19.02 -18.37 -8.87
C GLY A 505 17.56 -18.29 -8.46
N TYR A 506 16.95 -17.11 -8.60
CA TYR A 506 15.51 -16.89 -8.63
C TYR A 506 15.17 -16.44 -10.04
N CYS A 507 14.36 -17.21 -10.77
CA CYS A 507 14.08 -16.95 -12.18
C CYS A 507 12.58 -16.97 -12.43
N TRP A 508 12.05 -15.88 -12.98
CA TRP A 508 10.66 -15.81 -13.41
C TRP A 508 10.58 -15.80 -14.94
N LEU A 509 10.01 -16.85 -15.53
CA LEU A 509 9.79 -16.86 -16.97
C LEU A 509 8.65 -15.88 -17.31
N PRO A 510 8.86 -14.93 -18.25
CA PRO A 510 7.84 -13.99 -18.67
C PRO A 510 6.56 -14.69 -19.16
N TYR A 511 5.38 -14.16 -18.84
CA TYR A 511 4.09 -14.75 -19.25
C TYR A 511 3.94 -14.82 -20.77
N ASP A 512 4.50 -13.87 -21.51
CA ASP A 512 4.49 -13.86 -22.98
C ASP A 512 5.26 -15.05 -23.59
N SER A 513 6.18 -15.66 -22.85
CA SER A 513 6.97 -16.81 -23.31
C SER A 513 6.26 -18.16 -23.16
N PHE A 514 5.16 -18.24 -22.39
CA PHE A 514 4.53 -19.51 -22.01
C PHE A 514 3.98 -20.27 -23.22
N GLY A 515 3.58 -19.56 -24.29
CA GLY A 515 3.08 -20.17 -25.52
C GLY A 515 4.17 -20.74 -26.45
N SER A 516 5.45 -20.60 -26.12
CA SER A 516 6.57 -20.97 -27.01
C SER A 516 7.54 -21.94 -26.33
N PRO A 517 7.42 -23.26 -26.57
CA PRO A 517 8.36 -24.26 -26.05
C PRO A 517 9.82 -23.96 -26.39
N ALA A 518 10.08 -23.43 -27.59
CA ALA A 518 11.43 -23.03 -28.01
C ALA A 518 11.98 -21.89 -27.13
N SER A 519 11.15 -20.91 -26.76
CA SER A 519 11.55 -19.80 -25.89
C SER A 519 11.84 -20.30 -24.47
N LEU A 520 11.01 -21.21 -23.94
CA LEU A 520 11.22 -21.83 -22.63
C LEU A 520 12.53 -22.63 -22.59
N LEU A 521 12.77 -23.48 -23.60
CA LEU A 521 14.03 -24.26 -23.71
C LEU A 521 15.25 -23.34 -23.83
N SER A 522 15.15 -22.28 -24.63
CA SER A 522 16.22 -21.30 -24.80
C SER A 522 16.53 -20.56 -23.48
N ALA A 523 15.50 -20.19 -22.72
CA ALA A 523 15.66 -19.58 -21.39
C ALA A 523 16.37 -20.54 -20.41
N MET A 524 15.97 -21.81 -20.37
CA MET A 524 16.60 -22.81 -19.50
C MET A 524 18.05 -23.12 -19.90
N ALA A 525 18.36 -23.11 -21.19
CA ALA A 525 19.73 -23.28 -21.68
C ALA A 525 20.63 -22.11 -21.23
N ARG A 526 20.17 -20.86 -21.39
CA ARG A 526 20.89 -19.67 -20.89
C ARG A 526 21.08 -19.70 -19.38
N LEU A 527 20.05 -20.10 -18.64
CA LEU A 527 20.13 -20.22 -17.18
C LEU A 527 21.18 -21.27 -16.76
N ARG A 528 21.27 -22.39 -17.49
CA ARG A 528 22.26 -23.45 -17.22
C ARG A 528 23.69 -22.96 -17.41
N GLU A 529 23.94 -22.12 -18.41
CA GLU A 529 25.27 -21.51 -18.65
C GLU A 529 25.70 -20.59 -17.49
N ARG A 530 24.73 -20.00 -16.79
CA ARG A 530 24.95 -19.02 -15.71
C ARG A 530 25.06 -19.66 -14.31
N VAL A 531 24.45 -20.80 -14.07
CA VAL A 531 24.43 -21.44 -12.74
C VAL A 531 25.54 -22.47 -12.65
N ARG A 532 26.33 -22.51 -11.56
CA ARG A 532 27.43 -23.49 -11.42
C ARG A 532 26.90 -24.94 -11.35
N PRO A 533 27.72 -25.96 -11.66
CA PRO A 533 27.37 -27.35 -11.37
C PRO A 533 26.99 -27.54 -9.88
N ASN A 534 25.93 -28.29 -9.59
CA ASN A 534 25.28 -28.38 -8.28
C ASN A 534 24.69 -27.07 -7.73
N GLY A 535 24.62 -26.01 -8.54
CA GLY A 535 23.88 -24.79 -8.21
C GLY A 535 22.38 -25.02 -8.25
N HIS A 536 21.65 -24.27 -7.43
CA HIS A 536 20.20 -24.41 -7.26
C HIS A 536 19.46 -23.25 -7.92
N VAL A 537 18.27 -23.50 -8.46
CA VAL A 537 17.41 -22.45 -9.02
C VAL A 537 15.96 -22.69 -8.63
N PHE A 538 15.31 -21.61 -8.19
CA PHE A 538 13.87 -21.52 -8.11
C PHE A 538 13.35 -20.87 -9.39
N VAL A 539 12.67 -21.64 -10.23
CA VAL A 539 12.13 -21.19 -11.52
C VAL A 539 10.61 -21.12 -11.43
N VAL A 540 10.02 -20.00 -11.83
CA VAL A 540 8.56 -19.87 -11.96
C VAL A 540 8.22 -19.84 -13.43
N GLY A 541 7.31 -20.72 -13.86
CA GLY A 541 6.93 -20.86 -15.26
C GLY A 541 5.66 -21.69 -15.45
N PRO A 542 5.32 -22.04 -16.70
CA PRO A 542 4.17 -22.87 -17.00
C PRO A 542 4.45 -24.33 -16.60
N ALA A 543 3.42 -25.10 -16.22
CA ALA A 543 3.54 -26.47 -15.74
C ALA A 543 4.26 -27.39 -16.74
N GLU A 544 4.10 -27.14 -18.04
CA GLU A 544 4.74 -27.85 -19.14
C GLU A 544 6.28 -27.77 -19.10
N LEU A 545 6.84 -26.78 -18.40
CA LEU A 545 8.28 -26.65 -18.19
C LEU A 545 8.86 -27.88 -17.48
N GLY A 546 8.11 -28.53 -16.60
CA GLY A 546 8.55 -29.72 -15.87
C GLY A 546 9.10 -30.83 -16.77
N GLN A 547 8.45 -31.06 -17.93
CA GLN A 547 8.91 -32.06 -18.90
C GLN A 547 10.17 -31.60 -19.65
N ALA A 548 10.28 -30.31 -19.94
CA ALA A 548 11.43 -29.72 -20.62
C ALA A 548 12.71 -29.73 -19.76
N LEU A 549 12.58 -29.70 -18.44
CA LEU A 549 13.71 -29.74 -17.50
C LEU A 549 14.46 -31.07 -17.55
N ALA A 550 13.74 -32.20 -17.67
CA ALA A 550 14.33 -33.53 -17.71
C ALA A 550 15.31 -33.73 -18.89
N GLY A 551 15.13 -33.00 -19.99
CA GLY A 551 15.99 -33.07 -21.17
C GLY A 551 17.23 -32.17 -21.15
N GLN A 552 17.44 -31.35 -20.10
CA GLN A 552 18.40 -30.24 -20.10
C GLN A 552 19.49 -30.31 -19.01
N GLN A 553 19.79 -31.50 -18.46
CA GLN A 553 20.72 -31.68 -17.34
C GLN A 553 20.30 -30.90 -16.07
N TRP A 554 19.00 -30.66 -15.92
CA TRP A 554 18.41 -30.19 -14.68
C TRP A 554 17.83 -31.38 -13.94
N GLU A 555 18.15 -31.49 -12.67
CA GLU A 555 17.48 -32.39 -11.74
C GLU A 555 16.33 -31.63 -11.10
N LEU A 556 15.10 -32.11 -11.31
CA LEU A 556 13.93 -31.56 -10.62
C LEU A 556 13.91 -32.05 -9.18
N CYS A 557 14.10 -31.15 -8.22
CA CYS A 557 14.03 -31.46 -6.80
C CYS A 557 12.57 -31.53 -6.33
N TRP A 558 11.77 -30.53 -6.69
CA TRP A 558 10.32 -30.50 -6.45
C TRP A 558 9.65 -29.42 -7.30
N ASP A 559 8.33 -29.50 -7.43
CA ASP A 559 7.49 -28.47 -8.03
C ASP A 559 6.22 -28.23 -7.20
N GLN A 560 5.66 -27.03 -7.32
CA GLN A 560 4.42 -26.67 -6.64
C GLN A 560 3.65 -25.63 -7.44
N SER A 561 2.35 -25.87 -7.62
CA SER A 561 1.46 -24.88 -8.25
C SER A 561 1.39 -23.60 -7.41
N VAL A 562 1.55 -22.45 -8.05
CA VAL A 562 1.43 -21.14 -7.37
C VAL A 562 0.03 -20.96 -6.76
N ALA A 563 -0.99 -21.55 -7.40
CA ALA A 563 -2.37 -21.52 -6.92
C ALA A 563 -2.59 -22.24 -5.58
N THR A 564 -1.66 -23.11 -5.16
CA THR A 564 -1.77 -23.88 -3.91
C THR A 564 -0.85 -23.36 -2.79
N LEU A 565 -0.02 -22.35 -3.07
CA LEU A 565 0.89 -21.78 -2.07
C LEU A 565 0.12 -21.17 -0.89
N PRO A 566 0.62 -21.33 0.35
CA PRO A 566 0.03 -20.69 1.53
C PRO A 566 -0.12 -19.18 1.40
N THR A 567 0.85 -18.50 0.79
CA THR A 567 0.84 -17.05 0.54
C THR A 567 -0.30 -16.63 -0.37
N PHE A 568 -0.54 -17.35 -1.48
CA PHE A 568 -1.66 -17.10 -2.36
C PHE A 568 -3.01 -17.50 -1.73
N ARG A 569 -3.05 -18.60 -0.98
CA ARG A 569 -4.25 -18.99 -0.21
C ARG A 569 -4.63 -17.93 0.82
N MET A 570 -3.65 -17.33 1.49
CA MET A 570 -3.87 -16.21 2.41
C MET A 570 -4.44 -15.01 1.65
N HIS A 571 -3.89 -14.67 0.48
CA HIS A 571 -4.46 -13.63 -0.38
C HIS A 571 -5.93 -13.90 -0.77
N LYS A 572 -6.30 -15.15 -1.04
CA LYS A 572 -7.69 -15.54 -1.31
C LYS A 572 -8.63 -15.37 -0.12
N THR A 573 -8.14 -15.23 1.11
CA THR A 573 -8.99 -14.84 2.25
C THR A 573 -9.44 -13.37 2.15
N ILE A 574 -8.66 -12.55 1.43
CA ILE A 574 -8.98 -11.16 1.14
C ILE A 574 -9.75 -11.05 -0.17
N LEU A 575 -9.29 -11.71 -1.24
CA LEU A 575 -9.93 -11.71 -2.56
C LEU A 575 -10.29 -13.15 -2.99
N PRO A 576 -11.45 -13.68 -2.62
CA PRO A 576 -11.80 -15.09 -2.84
C PRO A 576 -11.85 -15.52 -4.32
N LYS A 577 -12.13 -14.58 -5.22
CA LYS A 577 -12.21 -14.79 -6.67
C LYS A 577 -10.87 -14.69 -7.39
N ALA A 578 -9.82 -14.26 -6.69
CA ALA A 578 -8.51 -14.06 -7.29
C ALA A 578 -7.96 -15.34 -7.95
N ARG A 579 -7.36 -15.16 -9.12
CA ARG A 579 -6.79 -16.25 -9.93
C ARG A 579 -5.38 -15.87 -10.37
N VAL A 580 -4.43 -16.78 -10.18
CA VAL A 580 -3.13 -16.70 -10.85
C VAL A 580 -3.22 -17.28 -12.26
N LYS A 581 -2.20 -17.01 -13.09
CA LYS A 581 -2.09 -17.58 -14.43
C LYS A 581 -2.27 -19.10 -14.39
N SER A 582 -3.15 -19.63 -15.25
CA SER A 582 -3.38 -21.08 -15.32
C SER A 582 -2.07 -21.84 -15.55
N GLY A 583 -1.86 -22.92 -14.79
CA GLY A 583 -0.64 -23.73 -14.90
C GLY A 583 0.63 -23.08 -14.36
N LEU A 584 0.56 -21.93 -13.68
CA LEU A 584 1.73 -21.30 -13.07
C LEU A 584 2.29 -22.15 -11.93
N THR A 585 3.56 -22.53 -12.05
CA THR A 585 4.24 -23.48 -11.17
C THR A 585 5.61 -22.95 -10.77
N LEU A 586 5.93 -23.11 -9.49
CA LEU A 586 7.25 -22.92 -8.92
C LEU A 586 7.99 -24.26 -8.95
N PHE A 587 9.16 -24.28 -9.58
CA PHE A 587 10.07 -25.42 -9.65
C PHE A 587 11.33 -25.13 -8.85
N HIS A 588 11.80 -26.10 -8.08
CA HIS A 588 13.16 -26.12 -7.56
C HIS A 588 13.97 -27.14 -8.35
N VAL A 589 15.02 -26.65 -9.00
CA VAL A 589 15.90 -27.47 -9.83
C VAL A 589 17.35 -27.34 -9.38
N ARG A 590 18.11 -28.41 -9.56
CA ARG A 590 19.56 -28.44 -9.35
C ARG A 590 20.26 -28.70 -10.68
N ARG A 591 21.34 -27.96 -10.96
CA ARG A 591 22.16 -28.23 -12.14
C ARG A 591 22.97 -29.51 -11.92
N GLY A 592 22.80 -30.48 -12.82
CA GLY A 592 23.55 -31.74 -12.84
C GLY A 592 25.01 -31.61 -13.26
#